data_AF-L9YRN6-F1
#
_entry.id   AF-L9YRN6-F1
#
_cell.length_a   1.000
_cell.length_b   1.000
_cell.length_c   1.000
_cell.angle_alpha   90.00
_cell.angle_beta   90.00
_cell.angle_gamma   90.00
#
_symmetry.space_group_name_H-M   'P 1'
#
loop_
_entity.id
_entity.type
_entity.pdbx_description
1 polymer ?
#
loop_
_entity_poly.entity_id
_entity_poly.type
_entity_poly.pdbx_seq_one_letter_code
_entity_poly.pdbx_strand_id
1 'polypeptide(L)'
;MPSLQPFFDRGAYIEFSPSGGGIHIPIAGFEVPEWWADQHFSAEEHEGVEALTNKFCTFTGDTLKNAGEDVVDYGEWLDEWLLEAYKAITGEDPLENDSEIEPEDAPDSSSAGQPGDRDEWMPAEIAEEALDHINPDVTYTTWRDIGMGLVNHFGKTTGGSLFKQWSRSGTKWDSDAESQADRVINDASDWNYGIGTVIKHASSNGWDASAAAREAMGTPRPDPDGDGDDGEADTSSPSGSAATPIERVAGGLNIRKTTKDGEVYYEKLTNFWIDVDAILERDDGSVEYLLTIDPVGEDDYQVAVEPVVFNDKRQFESKVCGEGLSATYDGSPSDLNRLKE
;
A
#
# COMPACT_ATOMS: atom_id res chain seq x y z
N MET A 1 -18.91 7.30 -7.68
CA MET A 1 -18.78 8.69 -7.21
C MET A 1 -18.81 8.73 -5.70
N PRO A 2 -17.91 9.49 -5.04
CA PRO A 2 -17.93 9.68 -3.59
C PRO A 2 -19.16 10.45 -3.12
N SER A 3 -19.43 10.40 -1.82
CA SER A 3 -20.57 11.08 -1.22
C SER A 3 -20.46 12.60 -1.32
N LEU A 4 -21.58 13.29 -1.54
CA LEU A 4 -21.65 14.76 -1.47
C LEU A 4 -21.80 15.29 -0.04
N GLN A 5 -21.84 14.41 0.97
CA GLN A 5 -22.02 14.79 2.37
C GLN A 5 -21.06 15.89 2.84
N PRO A 6 -19.75 15.90 2.48
CA PRO A 6 -18.84 16.96 2.89
C PRO A 6 -19.28 18.37 2.47
N PHE A 7 -19.97 18.48 1.34
CA PHE A 7 -20.54 19.74 0.85
C PHE A 7 -21.80 20.12 1.64
N PHE A 8 -22.68 19.15 1.93
CA PHE A 8 -23.88 19.38 2.75
C PHE A 8 -23.54 19.81 4.17
N ASP A 9 -22.54 19.17 4.79
CA ASP A 9 -22.10 19.48 6.16
C ASP A 9 -21.55 20.91 6.29
N ARG A 10 -21.05 21.46 5.17
CA ARG A 10 -20.53 22.83 5.09
C ARG A 10 -21.56 23.85 4.60
N GLY A 11 -22.80 23.42 4.35
CA GLY A 11 -23.85 24.29 3.83
C GLY A 11 -23.55 24.80 2.41
N ALA A 12 -22.84 24.03 1.61
CA ALA A 12 -22.48 24.44 0.26
C ALA A 12 -23.70 24.58 -0.64
N TYR A 13 -23.67 25.62 -1.46
CA TYR A 13 -24.56 25.80 -2.61
C TYR A 13 -24.30 24.70 -3.64
N ILE A 14 -25.37 24.04 -4.08
CA ILE A 14 -25.33 23.01 -5.12
C ILE A 14 -26.54 23.20 -6.02
N GLU A 15 -26.33 23.32 -7.32
CA GLU A 15 -27.41 23.44 -8.33
C GLU A 15 -27.34 22.34 -9.36
N PHE A 16 -28.48 22.02 -9.98
CA PHE A 16 -28.52 21.16 -11.16
C PHE A 16 -28.01 21.92 -12.39
N SER A 17 -27.25 21.22 -13.22
CA SER A 17 -26.87 21.68 -14.56
C SER A 17 -28.12 21.79 -15.48
N PRO A 18 -28.04 22.53 -16.61
CA PRO A 18 -29.17 22.68 -17.53
C PRO A 18 -29.72 21.36 -18.11
N SER A 19 -28.90 20.30 -18.15
CA SER A 19 -29.33 18.98 -18.61
C SER A 19 -30.12 18.20 -17.57
N GLY A 20 -30.06 18.60 -16.29
CA GLY A 20 -30.62 17.88 -15.15
C GLY A 20 -29.87 16.59 -14.76
N GLY A 21 -28.83 16.20 -15.52
CA GLY A 21 -28.03 14.99 -15.27
C GLY A 21 -26.76 15.23 -14.45
N GLY A 22 -26.25 16.47 -14.43
CA GLY A 22 -25.09 16.88 -13.63
C GLY A 22 -25.44 17.96 -12.61
N ILE A 23 -24.49 18.28 -11.73
CA ILE A 23 -24.59 19.34 -10.73
C ILE A 23 -23.40 20.30 -10.82
N HIS A 24 -23.57 21.53 -10.34
CA HIS A 24 -22.50 22.51 -10.17
C HIS A 24 -22.36 22.88 -8.70
N ILE A 25 -21.11 22.95 -8.22
CA ILE A 25 -20.76 23.34 -6.86
C ILE A 25 -19.70 24.44 -6.93
N PRO A 26 -20.07 25.72 -6.74
CA PRO A 26 -19.10 26.81 -6.70
C PRO A 26 -18.30 26.76 -5.39
N ILE A 27 -16.97 26.87 -5.51
CA ILE A 27 -16.04 26.91 -4.40
C ILE A 27 -15.21 28.19 -4.47
N ALA A 28 -15.12 28.93 -3.36
CA ALA A 28 -14.34 30.15 -3.28
C ALA A 28 -12.86 29.83 -3.05
N GLY A 29 -11.97 30.51 -3.79
CA GLY A 29 -10.51 30.37 -3.59
C GLY A 29 -9.93 29.02 -3.99
N PHE A 30 -10.65 28.22 -4.78
CA PHE A 30 -10.17 26.92 -5.23
C PHE A 30 -9.03 27.05 -6.24
N GLU A 31 -7.92 26.39 -5.93
CA GLU A 31 -6.80 26.15 -6.83
C GLU A 31 -6.79 24.67 -7.19
N VAL A 32 -6.77 24.35 -8.49
CA VAL A 32 -6.77 22.95 -8.93
C VAL A 32 -5.45 22.30 -8.51
N PRO A 33 -5.48 21.18 -7.77
CA PRO A 33 -4.25 20.48 -7.40
C PRO A 33 -3.46 20.04 -8.63
N GLU A 34 -2.12 20.06 -8.56
CA GLU A 34 -1.25 19.71 -9.70
C GLU A 34 -1.45 18.26 -10.19
N TRP A 35 -1.84 17.35 -9.28
CA TRP A 35 -2.14 15.96 -9.58
C TRP A 35 -3.55 15.75 -10.18
N TRP A 36 -4.42 16.77 -10.15
CA TRP A 36 -5.79 16.65 -10.63
C TRP A 36 -5.89 16.90 -12.15
N ALA A 37 -6.59 16.00 -12.83
CA ALA A 37 -7.11 16.21 -14.17
C ALA A 37 -8.59 15.87 -14.20
N ASP A 38 -9.38 16.46 -15.11
CA ASP A 38 -10.80 16.16 -15.27
C ASP A 38 -11.00 14.65 -15.51
N GLN A 39 -11.83 14.00 -14.68
CA GLN A 39 -12.03 12.55 -14.67
C GLN A 39 -13.43 12.17 -15.14
N HIS A 40 -13.54 11.07 -15.89
CA HIS A 40 -14.81 10.52 -16.37
C HIS A 40 -14.77 8.98 -16.43
N PHE A 41 -15.90 8.32 -16.14
CA PHE A 41 -15.98 6.84 -16.18
C PHE A 41 -15.79 6.29 -17.59
N SER A 42 -16.32 6.99 -18.57
CA SER A 42 -16.10 6.69 -19.98
C SER A 42 -16.22 7.99 -20.78
N ALA A 43 -15.50 8.07 -21.90
CA ALA A 43 -15.55 9.23 -22.78
C ALA A 43 -16.94 9.47 -23.40
N GLU A 44 -17.83 8.47 -23.34
CA GLU A 44 -19.16 8.48 -23.95
C GLU A 44 -20.28 8.84 -22.97
N GLU A 45 -20.12 8.58 -21.67
CA GLU A 45 -21.22 8.72 -20.69
C GLU A 45 -21.29 10.08 -20.01
N HIS A 46 -20.32 10.98 -20.23
CA HIS A 46 -20.27 12.32 -19.62
C HIS A 46 -20.50 12.32 -18.10
N GLU A 47 -20.22 11.19 -17.43
CA GLU A 47 -20.32 11.02 -15.98
C GLU A 47 -18.92 11.09 -15.40
N GLY A 48 -18.69 12.08 -14.52
CA GLY A 48 -17.35 12.42 -14.05
C GLY A 48 -17.30 13.65 -13.16
N VAL A 49 -16.09 14.12 -12.87
CA VAL A 49 -15.81 15.36 -12.13
C VAL A 49 -14.90 16.24 -12.97
N GLU A 50 -15.32 17.49 -13.15
CA GLU A 50 -14.51 18.52 -13.81
C GLU A 50 -14.23 19.68 -12.85
N ALA A 51 -12.97 20.11 -12.80
CA ALA A 51 -12.51 21.24 -11.99
C ALA A 51 -12.32 22.48 -12.87
N LEU A 52 -13.23 23.45 -12.76
CA LEU A 52 -13.30 24.61 -13.67
C LEU A 52 -12.84 25.90 -12.99
N THR A 53 -11.58 26.33 -13.20
CA THR A 53 -11.06 27.61 -12.67
C THR A 53 -11.00 28.74 -13.70
N ASN A 54 -10.97 28.43 -15.00
CA ASN A 54 -10.80 29.40 -16.10
C ASN A 54 -11.83 29.24 -17.23
N LYS A 55 -12.99 28.65 -16.93
CA LYS A 55 -14.06 28.38 -17.89
C LYS A 55 -15.37 29.01 -17.39
N PHE A 56 -16.29 29.30 -18.31
CA PHE A 56 -17.64 29.74 -17.94
C PHE A 56 -18.48 28.52 -17.56
N CYS A 57 -19.26 28.65 -16.50
CA CYS A 57 -20.28 27.67 -16.12
C CYS A 57 -21.66 28.35 -16.20
N THR A 58 -22.69 27.60 -16.59
CA THR A 58 -24.06 28.11 -16.58
C THR A 58 -24.60 28.13 -15.16
N PHE A 59 -25.16 29.25 -14.74
CA PHE A 59 -25.88 29.37 -13.47
C PHE A 59 -27.37 29.10 -13.70
N THR A 60 -27.93 28.08 -13.07
CA THR A 60 -29.33 27.70 -13.24
C THR A 60 -30.22 28.21 -12.11
N GLY A 61 -29.68 28.34 -10.90
CA GLY A 61 -30.47 28.63 -9.71
C GLY A 61 -31.35 27.46 -9.24
N ASP A 62 -31.30 26.31 -9.92
CA ASP A 62 -32.11 25.13 -9.59
C ASP A 62 -31.40 24.30 -8.53
N THR A 63 -31.55 24.71 -7.27
CA THR A 63 -30.81 24.16 -6.15
C THR A 63 -31.19 22.71 -5.84
N LEU A 64 -30.18 21.87 -5.59
CA LEU A 64 -30.36 20.50 -5.11
C LEU A 64 -31.05 20.51 -3.74
N LYS A 65 -31.95 19.55 -3.52
CA LYS A 65 -32.67 19.42 -2.25
C LYS A 65 -31.68 19.21 -1.10
N ASN A 66 -31.80 20.01 -0.04
CA ASN A 66 -30.93 20.04 1.15
C ASN A 66 -29.52 20.64 0.92
N ALA A 67 -29.25 21.22 -0.26
CA ALA A 67 -28.09 22.10 -0.41
C ALA A 67 -28.24 23.35 0.47
N GLY A 68 -27.11 23.92 0.89
CA GLY A 68 -27.11 25.21 1.54
C GLY A 68 -27.13 26.36 0.53
N GLU A 69 -26.93 27.57 1.02
CA GLU A 69 -26.98 28.80 0.21
C GLU A 69 -25.60 29.44 0.02
N ASP A 70 -24.55 28.87 0.64
CA ASP A 70 -23.24 29.50 0.74
C ASP A 70 -22.25 28.96 -0.31
N VAL A 71 -21.46 29.86 -0.89
CA VAL A 71 -20.24 29.47 -1.60
C VAL A 71 -19.18 29.19 -0.54
N VAL A 72 -18.81 27.92 -0.37
CA VAL A 72 -17.86 27.50 0.67
C VAL A 72 -16.43 27.78 0.24
N ASP A 73 -15.58 28.08 1.22
CA ASP A 73 -14.15 28.28 0.99
C ASP A 73 -13.45 26.95 0.69
N TYR A 74 -12.48 27.02 -0.21
CA TYR A 74 -11.54 25.95 -0.47
C TYR A 74 -10.75 25.59 0.80
N GLY A 75 -10.46 24.30 0.94
CA GLY A 75 -9.56 23.76 1.93
C GLY A 75 -9.23 22.31 1.62
N GLU A 76 -8.36 21.72 2.44
CA GLU A 76 -7.85 20.35 2.27
C GLU A 76 -8.97 19.30 2.08
N TRP A 77 -10.14 19.53 2.68
CA TRP A 77 -11.32 18.66 2.53
C TRP A 77 -11.78 18.49 1.07
N LEU A 78 -11.56 19.49 0.21
CA LEU A 78 -11.91 19.39 -1.20
C LEU A 78 -10.87 18.57 -1.96
N ASP A 79 -9.58 18.73 -1.65
CA ASP A 79 -8.52 17.89 -2.23
C ASP A 79 -8.73 16.42 -1.83
N GLU A 80 -9.15 16.18 -0.58
CA GLU A 80 -9.54 14.87 -0.08
C GLU A 80 -10.74 14.29 -0.86
N TRP A 81 -11.79 15.09 -1.09
CA TRP A 81 -12.94 14.66 -1.87
C TRP A 81 -12.59 14.39 -3.34
N LEU A 82 -11.74 15.24 -3.93
CA LEU A 82 -11.21 15.04 -5.28
C LEU A 82 -10.40 13.74 -5.33
N LEU A 83 -9.55 13.46 -4.36
CA LEU A 83 -8.79 12.20 -4.31
C LEU A 83 -9.73 10.97 -4.31
N GLU A 84 -10.80 11.01 -3.53
CA GLU A 84 -11.82 9.96 -3.54
C GLU A 84 -12.56 9.86 -4.88
N ALA A 85 -12.85 11.00 -5.51
CA ALA A 85 -13.48 11.04 -6.82
C ALA A 85 -12.58 10.45 -7.90
N TYR A 86 -11.30 10.80 -7.90
CA TYR A 86 -10.30 10.26 -8.82
C TYR A 86 -10.27 8.73 -8.70
N LYS A 87 -10.10 8.22 -7.48
CA LYS A 87 -10.05 6.78 -7.19
C LYS A 87 -11.34 6.06 -7.58
N ALA A 88 -12.49 6.65 -7.27
CA ALA A 88 -13.78 6.05 -7.60
C ALA A 88 -14.03 5.98 -9.12
N ILE A 89 -13.45 6.89 -9.91
CA ILE A 89 -13.62 6.93 -11.36
C ILE A 89 -12.59 6.06 -12.08
N THR A 90 -11.32 6.15 -11.68
CA THR A 90 -10.18 5.53 -12.37
C THR A 90 -9.79 4.17 -11.80
N GLY A 91 -10.07 3.92 -10.52
CA GLY A 91 -9.54 2.80 -9.77
C GLY A 91 -8.07 2.95 -9.35
N GLU A 92 -7.45 4.12 -9.56
CA GLU A 92 -6.03 4.40 -9.28
C GLU A 92 -5.88 5.44 -8.17
N ASP A 93 -4.78 5.39 -7.40
CA ASP A 93 -4.40 6.44 -6.47
C ASP A 93 -3.43 7.43 -7.14
N PRO A 94 -3.83 8.70 -7.38
CA PRO A 94 -2.96 9.68 -8.04
C PRO A 94 -1.77 10.10 -7.17
N LEU A 95 -1.77 9.73 -5.87
CA LEU A 95 -0.71 10.06 -4.92
C LEU A 95 0.15 8.83 -4.53
N GLU A 96 -0.12 7.63 -5.08
CA GLU A 96 0.62 6.40 -4.72
C GLU A 96 2.14 6.58 -4.93
N ASN A 97 2.55 7.26 -6.02
CA ASN A 97 3.97 7.52 -6.31
C ASN A 97 4.68 8.45 -5.31
N ASP A 98 3.95 9.27 -4.54
CA ASP A 98 4.54 10.19 -3.55
C ASP A 98 4.67 9.55 -2.15
N SER A 99 4.08 8.37 -1.95
CA SER A 99 4.01 7.71 -0.64
C SER A 99 5.12 6.67 -0.39
N GLU A 100 5.84 6.22 -1.43
CA GLU A 100 6.91 5.21 -1.42
C GLU A 100 8.29 5.68 -0.89
N ILE A 101 8.34 6.65 0.03
CA ILE A 101 9.54 6.85 0.84
C ILE A 101 9.43 5.90 2.05
N GLU A 102 9.92 4.68 1.87
CA GLU A 102 10.24 3.74 2.96
C GLU A 102 11.29 4.39 3.87
N PRO A 103 11.07 4.52 5.19
CA PRO A 103 12.12 4.99 6.09
C PRO A 103 13.27 3.98 6.10
N GLU A 104 14.46 4.45 5.74
CA GLU A 104 15.75 3.74 5.66
C GLU A 104 16.15 2.97 6.96
N ASP A 105 15.44 3.20 8.07
CA ASP A 105 15.69 2.62 9.39
C ASP A 105 14.60 1.65 9.90
N ALA A 106 13.55 1.36 9.12
CA ALA A 106 12.61 0.29 9.47
C ALA A 106 13.26 -1.07 9.20
N PRO A 107 13.28 -2.00 10.17
CA PRO A 107 13.71 -3.36 9.88
C PRO A 107 12.75 -3.96 8.85
N ASP A 108 13.33 -4.63 7.87
CA ASP A 108 12.66 -5.24 6.72
C ASP A 108 11.43 -6.07 7.14
N SER A 109 10.24 -5.47 7.07
CA SER A 109 8.97 -6.10 7.45
C SER A 109 8.58 -7.23 6.48
N SER A 110 9.42 -7.51 5.48
CA SER A 110 9.24 -8.56 4.47
C SER A 110 9.66 -9.95 4.95
N SER A 111 10.31 -10.08 6.11
CA SER A 111 10.80 -11.38 6.62
C SER A 111 9.75 -12.21 7.39
N ALA A 112 8.49 -11.78 7.49
CA ALA A 112 7.44 -12.52 8.20
C ALA A 112 6.77 -13.56 7.29
N GLY A 113 7.49 -14.67 7.08
CA GLY A 113 7.11 -15.79 6.23
C GLY A 113 6.19 -16.82 6.87
N GLN A 114 5.09 -16.43 7.52
CA GLN A 114 3.95 -17.30 7.80
C GLN A 114 2.75 -16.48 8.31
N PRO A 115 1.49 -16.95 8.19
CA PRO A 115 0.32 -16.28 8.79
C PRO A 115 0.38 -16.15 10.34
N GLY A 116 1.48 -16.56 10.98
CA GLY A 116 1.79 -16.34 12.39
C GLY A 116 2.95 -15.37 12.67
N ASP A 117 3.73 -14.96 11.65
CA ASP A 117 4.93 -14.13 11.87
C ASP A 117 4.67 -12.62 11.72
N ARG A 118 3.57 -12.23 11.06
CA ARG A 118 3.18 -10.80 10.95
C ARG A 118 2.83 -10.20 12.32
N ASP A 119 2.36 -11.03 13.25
CA ASP A 119 2.04 -10.66 14.63
C ASP A 119 3.28 -10.61 15.55
N GLU A 120 4.41 -11.23 15.17
CA GLU A 120 5.54 -11.43 16.09
C GLU A 120 6.44 -10.20 16.26
N TRP A 121 6.69 -9.45 15.18
CA TRP A 121 7.58 -8.28 15.27
C TRP A 121 6.87 -7.01 15.73
N MET A 122 5.57 -6.87 15.40
CA MET A 122 4.76 -5.74 15.83
C MET A 122 3.45 -6.21 16.45
N PRO A 123 3.49 -6.68 17.71
CA PRO A 123 2.28 -7.00 18.46
C PRO A 123 1.51 -5.71 18.81
N ALA A 124 0.25 -5.86 19.23
CA ALA A 124 -0.66 -4.75 19.50
C ALA A 124 -0.09 -3.74 20.50
N GLU A 125 0.69 -4.20 21.47
CA GLU A 125 1.34 -3.37 22.49
C GLU A 125 2.41 -2.45 21.89
N ILE A 126 3.20 -2.92 20.93
CA ILE A 126 4.22 -2.12 20.24
C ILE A 126 3.56 -1.13 19.28
N ALA A 127 2.44 -1.51 18.66
CA ALA A 127 1.64 -0.59 17.86
C ALA A 127 0.99 0.52 18.72
N GLU A 128 0.55 0.21 19.94
CA GLU A 128 0.06 1.21 20.90
C GLU A 128 1.17 2.20 21.30
N GLU A 129 2.38 1.70 21.58
CA GLU A 129 3.54 2.56 21.83
C GLU A 129 3.87 3.46 20.63
N ALA A 130 3.85 2.92 19.40
CA ALA A 130 4.05 3.72 18.20
C ALA A 130 2.98 4.83 18.05
N LEU A 131 1.72 4.53 18.37
CA LEU A 131 0.61 5.48 18.32
C LEU A 131 0.74 6.61 19.35
N ASP A 132 1.35 6.38 20.52
CA ASP A 132 1.62 7.42 21.52
C ASP A 132 2.57 8.52 21.00
N HIS A 133 3.37 8.21 19.99
CA HIS A 133 4.21 9.20 19.30
C HIS A 133 3.47 9.98 18.21
N ILE A 134 2.26 9.59 17.83
CA ILE A 134 1.49 10.25 16.78
C ILE A 134 0.37 11.06 17.42
N ASN A 135 0.35 12.38 17.21
CA ASN A 135 -0.77 13.19 17.65
C ASN A 135 -2.06 12.77 16.89
N PRO A 136 -3.13 12.35 17.58
CA PRO A 136 -4.40 11.98 16.94
C PRO A 136 -5.12 13.14 16.24
N ASP A 137 -4.78 14.40 16.56
CA ASP A 137 -5.34 15.59 15.90
C ASP A 137 -4.70 15.89 14.53
N VAL A 138 -4.34 14.85 13.79
CA VAL A 138 -3.86 14.90 12.39
C VAL A 138 -5.00 15.28 11.42
N THR A 139 -4.67 15.35 10.12
CA THR A 139 -5.66 15.46 9.05
C THR A 139 -6.50 14.18 8.97
N TYR A 140 -7.70 14.26 8.39
CA TYR A 140 -8.57 13.09 8.23
C TYR A 140 -7.89 12.01 7.39
N THR A 141 -7.13 12.38 6.36
CA THR A 141 -6.35 11.44 5.52
C THR A 141 -5.37 10.63 6.36
N THR A 142 -4.47 11.28 7.10
CA THR A 142 -3.48 10.59 7.94
C THR A 142 -4.16 9.76 9.02
N TRP A 143 -5.22 10.30 9.63
CA TRP A 143 -6.04 9.60 10.61
C TRP A 143 -6.66 8.31 10.04
N ARG A 144 -7.28 8.41 8.86
CA ARG A 144 -7.87 7.29 8.11
C ARG A 144 -6.82 6.25 7.75
N ASP A 145 -5.68 6.66 7.21
CA ASP A 145 -4.65 5.75 6.72
C ASP A 145 -4.00 4.97 7.87
N ILE A 146 -3.81 5.60 9.03
CA ILE A 146 -3.43 4.93 10.28
C ILE A 146 -4.49 3.91 10.70
N GLY A 147 -5.78 4.29 10.67
CA GLY A 147 -6.88 3.38 10.98
C GLY A 147 -6.96 2.17 10.05
N MET A 148 -6.79 2.37 8.74
CA MET A 148 -6.77 1.30 7.75
C MET A 148 -5.55 0.38 7.94
N GLY A 149 -4.36 0.94 8.16
CA GLY A 149 -3.14 0.18 8.43
C GLY A 149 -3.26 -0.72 9.66
N LEU A 150 -3.83 -0.20 10.75
CA LEU A 150 -4.10 -0.96 11.98
C LEU A 150 -5.09 -2.11 11.74
N VAL A 151 -6.18 -1.83 11.02
CA VAL A 151 -7.23 -2.83 10.74
C VAL A 151 -6.76 -3.92 9.77
N ASN A 152 -5.96 -3.56 8.77
CA ASN A 152 -5.40 -4.52 7.82
C ASN A 152 -4.37 -5.44 8.47
N HIS A 153 -3.63 -4.94 9.46
CA HIS A 153 -2.64 -5.74 10.19
C HIS A 153 -3.26 -6.59 11.31
N PHE A 154 -4.04 -5.99 12.20
CA PHE A 154 -4.57 -6.66 13.41
C PHE A 154 -6.03 -7.13 13.27
N GLY A 155 -6.65 -6.90 12.11
CA GLY A 155 -8.07 -7.17 11.88
C GLY A 155 -9.00 -6.13 12.50
N LYS A 156 -10.29 -6.18 12.11
CA LYS A 156 -11.33 -5.21 12.54
C LYS A 156 -11.50 -5.09 14.05
N THR A 157 -11.33 -6.19 14.78
CA THR A 157 -11.54 -6.21 16.24
C THR A 157 -10.38 -5.52 16.97
N THR A 158 -9.16 -6.00 16.80
CA THR A 158 -7.99 -5.50 17.52
C THR A 158 -7.52 -4.17 16.92
N GLY A 159 -7.34 -4.11 15.61
CA GLY A 159 -6.94 -2.87 14.91
C GLY A 159 -7.97 -1.76 15.04
N GLY A 160 -9.26 -2.09 14.95
CA GLY A 160 -10.33 -1.12 15.16
C GLY A 160 -10.41 -0.59 16.60
N SER A 161 -10.07 -1.43 17.59
CA SER A 161 -10.00 -0.99 18.99
C SER A 161 -8.82 -0.04 19.23
N LEU A 162 -7.62 -0.40 18.74
CA LEU A 162 -6.42 0.46 18.79
C LEU A 162 -6.68 1.81 18.12
N PHE A 163 -7.24 1.79 16.92
CA PHE A 163 -7.55 3.00 16.17
C PHE A 163 -8.50 3.93 16.93
N LYS A 164 -9.62 3.41 17.44
CA LYS A 164 -10.58 4.22 18.22
C LYS A 164 -9.99 4.72 19.54
N GLN A 165 -9.18 3.91 20.21
CA GLN A 165 -8.54 4.30 21.48
C GLN A 165 -7.57 5.46 21.27
N TRP A 166 -6.67 5.33 20.30
CA TRP A 166 -5.75 6.40 19.91
C TRP A 166 -6.50 7.67 19.48
N SER A 167 -7.51 7.52 18.60
CA SER A 167 -8.30 8.65 18.11
C SER A 167 -9.00 9.44 19.22
N ARG A 168 -9.52 8.75 20.25
CA ARG A 168 -10.19 9.36 21.40
C ARG A 168 -9.27 10.17 22.31
N SER A 169 -7.96 10.01 22.19
CA SER A 169 -7.00 10.84 22.92
C SER A 169 -6.83 12.24 22.30
N GLY A 170 -7.36 12.45 21.10
CA GLY A 170 -7.36 13.74 20.39
C GLY A 170 -8.48 14.67 20.81
N THR A 171 -8.26 15.97 20.58
CA THR A 171 -9.26 17.01 20.85
C THR A 171 -10.33 17.10 19.76
N LYS A 172 -10.10 16.51 18.57
CA LYS A 172 -11.04 16.46 17.44
C LYS A 172 -12.08 15.34 17.52
N TRP A 173 -12.04 14.47 18.53
CA TRP A 173 -12.97 13.34 18.63
C TRP A 173 -14.38 13.77 19.03
N ASP A 174 -15.36 13.55 18.16
CA ASP A 174 -16.79 13.76 18.39
C ASP A 174 -17.66 12.60 17.86
N SER A 175 -18.99 12.78 17.83
CA SER A 175 -19.92 11.74 17.33
C SER A 175 -19.78 11.45 15.84
N ASP A 176 -19.34 12.44 15.07
CA ASP A 176 -19.15 12.31 13.63
C ASP A 176 -17.84 11.57 13.37
N ALA A 177 -16.78 11.89 14.11
CA ALA A 177 -15.52 11.14 14.13
C ALA A 177 -15.72 9.68 14.51
N GLU A 178 -16.61 9.38 15.48
CA GLU A 178 -16.93 8.00 15.85
C GLU A 178 -17.59 7.23 14.70
N SER A 179 -18.55 7.86 14.02
CA SER A 179 -19.23 7.28 12.87
C SER A 179 -18.30 7.09 11.67
N GLN A 180 -17.37 8.02 11.47
CA GLN A 180 -16.32 7.93 10.47
C GLN A 180 -15.34 6.80 10.80
N ALA A 181 -14.96 6.63 12.06
CA ALA A 181 -14.05 5.57 12.48
C ALA A 181 -14.66 4.19 12.22
N ASP A 182 -15.95 4.03 12.50
CA ASP A 182 -16.68 2.81 12.16
C ASP A 182 -16.71 2.53 10.66
N ARG A 183 -16.83 3.57 9.82
CA ARG A 183 -16.74 3.40 8.36
C ARG A 183 -15.34 2.92 7.95
N VAL A 184 -14.30 3.60 8.42
CA VAL A 184 -12.90 3.23 8.14
C VAL A 184 -12.61 1.78 8.53
N ILE A 185 -13.05 1.35 9.72
CA ILE A 185 -12.85 -0.04 10.19
C ILE A 185 -13.59 -1.05 9.30
N ASN A 186 -14.77 -0.69 8.79
CA ASN A 186 -15.55 -1.58 7.95
C ASN A 186 -14.98 -1.70 6.54
N ASP A 187 -14.43 -0.61 6.00
CA ASP A 187 -14.02 -0.49 4.61
C ASP A 187 -12.52 -0.83 4.40
N ALA A 188 -11.73 -0.95 5.47
CA ALA A 188 -10.27 -1.14 5.41
C ALA A 188 -9.78 -2.28 4.49
N SER A 189 -10.55 -3.37 4.35
CA SER A 189 -10.19 -4.52 3.51
C SER A 189 -10.10 -4.22 2.02
N ASP A 190 -10.61 -3.06 1.59
CA ASP A 190 -10.66 -2.65 0.20
C ASP A 190 -9.43 -1.77 -0.18
N TRP A 191 -8.45 -1.61 0.73
CA TRP A 191 -7.34 -0.67 0.59
C TRP A 191 -5.97 -1.27 0.95
N ASN A 192 -4.91 -0.87 0.23
CA ASN A 192 -3.54 -1.35 0.41
C ASN A 192 -2.73 -0.58 1.48
N TYR A 193 -3.34 -0.20 2.60
CA TYR A 193 -2.57 0.39 3.72
C TYR A 193 -2.10 -0.69 4.68
N GLY A 194 -0.78 -0.73 4.90
CA GLY A 194 -0.14 -1.66 5.82
C GLY A 194 0.29 -1.01 7.13
N ILE A 195 0.83 -1.82 8.02
CA ILE A 195 1.32 -1.37 9.32
C ILE A 195 2.52 -0.40 9.20
N GLY A 196 3.20 -0.40 8.03
CA GLY A 196 4.24 0.56 7.66
C GLY A 196 3.79 2.02 7.73
N THR A 197 2.51 2.31 7.48
CA THR A 197 1.95 3.66 7.62
C THR A 197 2.08 4.17 9.06
N VAL A 198 1.78 3.32 10.05
CA VAL A 198 1.89 3.67 11.47
C VAL A 198 3.36 3.88 11.83
N ILE A 199 4.25 2.99 11.39
CA ILE A 199 5.70 3.08 11.64
C ILE A 199 6.28 4.39 11.08
N LYS A 200 5.92 4.76 9.85
CA LYS A 200 6.39 5.98 9.19
C LYS A 200 6.00 7.23 9.99
N HIS A 201 4.74 7.33 10.41
CA HIS A 201 4.26 8.47 11.18
C HIS A 201 4.83 8.51 12.60
N ALA A 202 4.97 7.37 13.27
CA ALA A 202 5.57 7.29 14.60
C ALA A 202 7.06 7.66 14.56
N SER A 203 7.81 7.12 13.60
CA SER A 203 9.26 7.37 13.45
C SER A 203 9.54 8.84 13.13
N SER A 204 8.70 9.46 12.30
CA SER A 204 8.77 10.90 12.00
C SER A 204 8.54 11.78 13.25
N ASN A 205 7.92 11.24 14.30
CA ASN A 205 7.72 11.89 15.59
C ASN A 205 8.68 11.37 16.68
N GLY A 206 9.80 10.76 16.28
CA GLY A 206 10.89 10.37 17.17
C GLY A 206 10.72 9.03 17.87
N TRP A 207 9.81 8.17 17.40
CA TRP A 207 9.75 6.77 17.81
C TRP A 207 10.90 5.97 17.16
N ASP A 208 11.51 5.03 17.90
CA ASP A 208 12.63 4.21 17.41
C ASP A 208 12.14 2.80 17.06
N ALA A 209 11.74 2.60 15.81
CA ALA A 209 11.27 1.32 15.29
C ALA A 209 12.32 0.21 15.42
N SER A 210 13.60 0.55 15.30
CA SER A 210 14.73 -0.39 15.42
C SER A 210 14.97 -0.83 16.86
N ALA A 211 14.69 0.02 17.85
CA ALA A 211 14.73 -0.36 19.26
C ALA A 211 13.54 -1.26 19.62
N ALA A 212 12.33 -0.88 19.22
CA ALA A 212 11.11 -1.67 19.43
C ALA A 212 11.23 -3.08 18.83
N ALA A 213 11.85 -3.17 17.65
CA ALA A 213 12.18 -4.43 16.99
C ALA A 213 13.04 -5.38 17.81
N ARG A 214 14.09 -4.83 18.44
CA ARG A 214 15.05 -5.59 19.23
C ARG A 214 14.43 -6.07 20.54
N GLU A 215 13.51 -5.28 21.10
CA GLU A 215 12.75 -5.65 22.28
C GLU A 215 11.74 -6.77 21.98
N ALA A 216 11.00 -6.64 20.88
CA ALA A 216 10.05 -7.66 20.43
C ALA A 216 10.72 -9.01 20.13
N MET A 217 11.92 -9.02 19.53
CA MET A 217 12.65 -10.25 19.20
C MET A 217 13.49 -10.83 20.36
N GLY A 218 13.63 -10.12 21.49
CA GLY A 218 14.39 -10.56 22.65
C GLY A 218 15.91 -10.58 22.44
N THR A 219 16.67 -9.91 23.31
CA THR A 219 18.15 -9.97 23.28
C THR A 219 18.68 -11.39 23.50
N PRO A 220 19.67 -11.88 22.72
CA PRO A 220 20.43 -13.08 23.09
C PRO A 220 21.08 -12.87 24.46
N ARG A 221 20.83 -13.79 25.40
CA ARG A 221 21.55 -13.80 26.68
C ARG A 221 23.05 -13.95 26.39
N PRO A 222 23.94 -13.20 27.06
CA PRO A 222 25.35 -13.56 27.06
C PRO A 222 25.49 -14.84 27.89
N ASP A 223 25.91 -15.93 27.25
CA ASP A 223 26.22 -17.18 27.93
C ASP A 223 27.36 -16.94 28.94
N PRO A 224 27.14 -17.19 30.24
CA PRO A 224 28.22 -17.33 31.18
C PRO A 224 28.68 -18.79 31.11
N ASP A 225 29.86 -19.01 30.55
CA ASP A 225 30.86 -19.96 31.03
C ASP A 225 31.73 -20.38 29.84
N GLY A 226 32.96 -19.86 29.86
CA GLY A 226 34.05 -20.51 29.16
C GLY A 226 34.46 -21.76 29.92
N ASP A 227 34.72 -22.83 29.20
CA ASP A 227 35.93 -23.62 29.40
C ASP A 227 36.19 -24.44 28.14
N GLY A 228 37.45 -24.41 27.69
CA GLY A 228 37.89 -25.08 26.48
C GLY A 228 38.12 -26.57 26.67
N ASP A 229 38.09 -27.31 25.56
CA ASP A 229 38.97 -28.45 25.32
C ASP A 229 38.93 -28.84 23.83
N ASP A 230 40.06 -29.36 23.37
CA ASP A 230 40.45 -29.49 21.97
C ASP A 230 39.92 -30.80 21.33
N GLY A 231 39.51 -30.76 20.05
CA GLY A 231 39.20 -31.98 19.29
C GLY A 231 38.77 -31.76 17.85
N GLU A 232 39.55 -32.28 16.91
CA GLU A 232 39.43 -32.13 15.45
C GLU A 232 38.12 -32.66 14.81
N ALA A 233 37.73 -31.94 13.75
CA ALA A 233 37.02 -32.37 12.54
C ALA A 233 35.58 -32.89 12.67
N ASP A 234 34.62 -32.00 12.45
CA ASP A 234 33.57 -32.26 11.47
C ASP A 234 33.08 -30.95 10.84
N THR A 235 33.13 -30.87 9.51
CA THR A 235 32.63 -29.74 8.73
C THR A 235 31.11 -29.82 8.71
N SER A 236 30.46 -29.08 9.59
CA SER A 236 29.02 -28.82 9.53
C SER A 236 28.76 -27.44 10.11
N SER A 237 28.92 -26.42 9.25
CA SER A 237 28.39 -25.09 9.55
C SER A 237 26.88 -25.23 9.81
N PRO A 238 26.36 -24.61 10.88
CA PRO A 238 24.95 -24.72 11.22
C PRO A 238 24.14 -23.91 10.22
N SER A 239 23.27 -24.58 9.47
CA SER A 239 22.29 -23.94 8.60
C SER A 239 21.37 -23.11 9.47
N GLY A 240 21.47 -21.79 9.32
CA GLY A 240 20.36 -20.88 9.60
C GLY A 240 19.12 -21.33 8.82
N SER A 241 17.96 -20.89 9.31
CA SER A 241 16.63 -21.09 8.74
C SER A 241 16.66 -21.25 7.21
N ALA A 242 16.52 -22.49 6.73
CA ALA A 242 16.66 -22.79 5.31
C ALA A 242 15.37 -22.40 4.57
N ALA A 243 15.40 -21.25 3.89
CA ALA A 243 14.39 -20.90 2.90
C ALA A 243 14.26 -22.03 1.87
N THR A 244 13.02 -22.44 1.56
CA THR A 244 12.76 -23.57 0.66
C THR A 244 13.17 -23.24 -0.77
N PRO A 245 14.13 -23.94 -1.40
CA PRO A 245 14.73 -23.53 -2.67
C PRO A 245 13.73 -23.39 -3.83
N ILE A 246 13.96 -22.40 -4.70
CA ILE A 246 13.32 -22.32 -6.02
C ILE A 246 14.03 -23.31 -6.93
N GLU A 247 13.26 -24.18 -7.58
CA GLU A 247 13.77 -25.24 -8.44
C GLU A 247 13.29 -25.04 -9.90
N ARG A 248 14.22 -25.19 -10.85
CA ARG A 248 13.88 -25.32 -12.28
C ARG A 248 13.31 -26.71 -12.51
N VAL A 249 12.02 -26.81 -12.80
CA VAL A 249 11.36 -28.08 -13.16
C VAL A 249 10.69 -27.95 -14.52
N ALA A 250 10.24 -29.08 -15.08
CA ALA A 250 9.53 -29.10 -16.35
C ALA A 250 8.25 -28.25 -16.26
N GLY A 251 8.20 -27.12 -16.96
CA GLY A 251 7.07 -26.18 -16.93
C GLY A 251 7.33 -24.85 -16.22
N GLY A 252 8.56 -24.55 -15.82
CA GLY A 252 8.98 -23.23 -15.30
C GLY A 252 9.64 -23.29 -13.92
N LEU A 253 9.65 -22.17 -13.21
CA LEU A 253 10.18 -22.08 -11.85
C LEU A 253 9.12 -22.48 -10.83
N ASN A 254 9.51 -23.28 -9.85
CA ASN A 254 8.62 -23.80 -8.82
C ASN A 254 9.25 -23.71 -7.43
N ILE A 255 8.43 -23.56 -6.40
CA ILE A 255 8.87 -23.69 -5.01
C ILE A 255 8.60 -25.10 -4.55
N ARG A 256 9.66 -25.76 -4.05
CA ARG A 256 9.51 -27.03 -3.36
C ARG A 256 8.93 -26.80 -1.97
N LYS A 257 7.78 -27.37 -1.67
CA LYS A 257 7.14 -27.33 -0.33
C LYS A 257 7.09 -28.73 0.26
N THR A 258 7.23 -28.82 1.58
CA THR A 258 7.12 -30.09 2.33
C THR A 258 6.01 -29.94 3.37
N THR A 259 5.02 -30.85 3.35
CA THR A 259 3.94 -30.86 4.32
C THR A 259 4.42 -31.33 5.69
N LYS A 260 3.60 -31.16 6.73
CA LYS A 260 3.87 -31.67 8.08
C LYS A 260 4.02 -33.20 8.12
N ASP A 261 3.43 -33.90 7.15
CA ASP A 261 3.50 -35.35 6.99
C ASP A 261 4.72 -35.80 6.16
N GLY A 262 5.57 -34.85 5.72
CA GLY A 262 6.78 -35.11 4.94
C GLY A 262 6.54 -35.28 3.44
N GLU A 263 5.31 -35.03 2.95
CA GLU A 263 5.02 -35.08 1.51
C GLU A 263 5.58 -33.83 0.81
N VAL A 264 6.33 -34.05 -0.26
CA VAL A 264 6.90 -32.98 -1.07
C VAL A 264 5.97 -32.69 -2.24
N TYR A 265 5.58 -31.42 -2.40
CA TYR A 265 4.88 -30.93 -3.58
C TYR A 265 5.55 -29.66 -4.12
N TYR A 266 5.24 -29.32 -5.37
CA TYR A 266 5.78 -28.15 -6.04
C TYR A 266 4.67 -27.16 -6.30
N GLU A 267 4.91 -25.91 -5.94
CA GLU A 267 4.03 -24.80 -6.28
C GLU A 267 4.64 -24.02 -7.43
N LYS A 268 3.85 -23.84 -8.49
CA LYS A 268 4.31 -23.17 -9.71
C LYS A 268 4.42 -21.66 -9.48
N LEU A 269 5.58 -21.09 -9.80
CA LEU A 269 5.82 -19.65 -9.78
C LEU A 269 5.69 -19.03 -11.15
N THR A 270 6.33 -19.63 -12.15
CA THR A 270 6.33 -19.14 -13.52
C THR A 270 6.02 -20.29 -14.47
N ASN A 271 5.57 -19.96 -15.67
CA ASN A 271 5.58 -20.89 -16.80
C ASN A 271 6.77 -20.67 -17.75
N PHE A 272 7.80 -19.97 -17.28
CA PHE A 272 8.99 -19.58 -18.05
C PHE A 272 10.25 -19.67 -17.19
N TRP A 273 11.42 -19.70 -17.81
CA TRP A 273 12.70 -19.47 -17.14
C TRP A 273 13.15 -18.03 -17.35
N ILE A 274 13.86 -17.48 -16.37
CA ILE A 274 14.41 -16.13 -16.42
C ILE A 274 15.91 -16.21 -16.16
N ASP A 275 16.65 -15.47 -16.96
CA ASP A 275 18.11 -15.34 -16.85
C ASP A 275 18.48 -13.85 -16.95
N VAL A 276 19.41 -13.40 -16.10
CA VAL A 276 19.93 -12.03 -16.14
C VAL A 276 21.13 -12.02 -17.08
N ASP A 277 20.99 -11.38 -18.24
CA ASP A 277 22.05 -11.27 -19.24
C ASP A 277 23.07 -10.19 -18.87
N ALA A 278 22.58 -9.05 -18.38
CA ALA A 278 23.43 -7.92 -18.02
C ALA A 278 22.74 -7.00 -17.00
N ILE A 279 23.56 -6.32 -16.19
CA ILE A 279 23.16 -5.19 -15.36
C ILE A 279 23.73 -3.94 -16.04
N LEU A 280 22.86 -3.02 -16.45
CA LEU A 280 23.19 -1.79 -17.17
C LEU A 280 23.07 -0.61 -16.22
N GLU A 281 24.12 0.18 -16.10
CA GLU A 281 24.10 1.47 -15.38
C GLU A 281 23.99 2.59 -16.42
N ARG A 282 23.02 3.50 -16.23
CA ARG A 282 22.78 4.63 -17.12
C ARG A 282 23.53 5.87 -16.64
N ASP A 283 23.67 6.85 -17.54
CA ASP A 283 24.39 8.10 -17.28
C ASP A 283 23.76 8.94 -16.14
N ASP A 284 22.49 8.70 -15.81
CA ASP A 284 21.77 9.34 -14.70
C ASP A 284 21.90 8.57 -13.36
N GLY A 285 22.64 7.47 -13.34
CA GLY A 285 22.83 6.60 -12.17
C GLY A 285 21.74 5.55 -11.96
N SER A 286 20.74 5.48 -12.84
CA SER A 286 19.74 4.40 -12.80
C SER A 286 20.34 3.06 -13.25
N VAL A 287 19.82 1.96 -12.69
CA VAL A 287 20.25 0.59 -13.01
C VAL A 287 19.09 -0.14 -13.68
N GLU A 288 19.39 -0.91 -14.73
CA GLU A 288 18.45 -1.80 -15.40
C GLU A 288 19.03 -3.21 -15.51
N TYR A 289 18.17 -4.21 -15.41
CA TYR A 289 18.47 -5.60 -15.71
C TYR A 289 17.98 -5.91 -17.13
N LEU A 290 18.91 -6.36 -17.98
CA LEU A 290 18.58 -7.01 -19.23
C LEU A 290 18.34 -8.49 -18.95
N LEU A 291 17.12 -8.94 -19.18
CA LEU A 291 16.65 -10.28 -18.86
C LEU A 291 16.31 -11.03 -20.14
N THR A 292 16.63 -12.32 -20.18
CA THR A 292 16.04 -13.27 -21.14
C THR A 292 14.92 -14.04 -20.46
N ILE A 293 13.74 -14.03 -21.07
CA ILE A 293 12.56 -14.77 -20.67
C ILE A 293 12.37 -15.92 -21.66
N ASP A 294 12.33 -17.15 -21.16
CA ASP A 294 12.17 -18.39 -21.93
C ASP A 294 10.85 -19.08 -21.53
N PRO A 295 9.71 -18.72 -22.14
CA PRO A 295 8.43 -19.36 -21.87
C PRO A 295 8.40 -20.80 -22.35
N VAL A 296 7.81 -21.68 -21.53
CA VAL A 296 7.76 -23.11 -21.86
C VAL A 296 6.92 -23.33 -23.11
N GLY A 297 7.59 -23.69 -24.21
CA GLY A 297 6.95 -24.05 -25.48
C GLY A 297 6.77 -22.89 -26.45
N GLU A 298 7.39 -21.74 -26.20
CA GLU A 298 7.42 -20.58 -27.11
C GLU A 298 8.84 -20.07 -27.33
N ASP A 299 8.99 -19.05 -28.17
CA ASP A 299 10.28 -18.39 -28.41
C ASP A 299 10.65 -17.50 -27.23
N ASP A 300 11.96 -17.43 -26.93
CA ASP A 300 12.49 -16.54 -25.91
C ASP A 300 12.39 -15.07 -26.33
N TYR A 301 12.39 -14.17 -25.34
CA TYR A 301 12.41 -12.73 -25.58
C TYR A 301 13.21 -12.01 -24.51
N GLN A 302 13.69 -10.82 -24.86
CA GLN A 302 14.46 -9.97 -23.95
C GLN A 302 13.64 -8.78 -23.45
N VAL A 303 13.80 -8.47 -22.17
CA VAL A 303 13.21 -7.29 -21.54
C VAL A 303 14.29 -6.54 -20.75
N ALA A 304 14.24 -5.21 -20.80
CA ALA A 304 15.04 -4.36 -19.93
C ALA A 304 14.13 -3.78 -18.87
N VAL A 305 14.41 -4.05 -17.60
CA VAL A 305 13.57 -3.62 -16.48
C VAL A 305 14.41 -3.08 -15.34
N GLU A 306 13.88 -2.12 -14.62
CA GLU A 306 14.51 -1.61 -13.41
C GLU A 306 14.42 -2.64 -12.26
N PRO A 307 15.37 -2.68 -11.31
CA PRO A 307 15.34 -3.59 -10.16
C PRO A 307 14.06 -3.51 -9.32
N VAL A 308 13.39 -2.35 -9.32
CA VAL A 308 12.12 -2.12 -8.62
C VAL A 308 10.99 -2.98 -9.19
N VAL A 309 11.07 -3.40 -10.46
CA VAL A 309 10.05 -4.24 -11.10
C VAL A 309 9.88 -5.58 -10.41
N PHE A 310 10.93 -6.11 -9.76
CA PHE A 310 10.85 -7.35 -8.99
C PHE A 310 10.31 -7.15 -7.56
N ASN A 311 10.05 -5.91 -7.12
CA ASN A 311 9.37 -5.64 -5.83
C ASN A 311 7.85 -5.61 -5.98
N ASP A 312 7.35 -5.41 -7.21
CA ASP A 312 5.94 -5.19 -7.50
C ASP A 312 5.46 -6.24 -8.51
N LYS A 313 4.55 -7.11 -8.05
CA LYS A 313 3.96 -8.18 -8.87
C LYS A 313 3.29 -7.63 -10.14
N ARG A 314 2.57 -6.52 -10.05
CA ARG A 314 1.85 -5.94 -11.19
C ARG A 314 2.83 -5.36 -12.20
N GLN A 315 3.89 -4.69 -11.74
CA GLN A 315 4.94 -4.22 -12.64
C GLN A 315 5.69 -5.36 -13.28
N PHE A 316 5.96 -6.44 -12.55
CA PHE A 316 6.58 -7.63 -13.11
C PHE A 316 5.69 -8.29 -14.16
N GLU A 317 4.41 -8.48 -13.87
CA GLU A 317 3.45 -9.02 -14.85
C GLU A 317 3.35 -8.11 -16.08
N SER A 318 3.33 -6.79 -15.91
CA SER A 318 3.22 -5.85 -17.03
C SER A 318 4.51 -5.74 -17.86
N LYS A 319 5.67 -5.63 -17.22
CA LYS A 319 6.96 -5.31 -17.86
C LYS A 319 7.79 -6.54 -18.22
N VAL A 320 7.65 -7.64 -17.47
CA VAL A 320 8.38 -8.89 -17.69
C VAL A 320 7.49 -9.91 -18.38
N CYS A 321 6.26 -10.13 -17.91
CA CYS A 321 5.36 -11.09 -18.55
C CYS A 321 4.68 -10.52 -19.80
N GLY A 322 4.34 -9.22 -19.83
CA GLY A 322 3.83 -8.51 -21.00
C GLY A 322 2.38 -8.83 -21.38
N GLU A 323 1.62 -7.81 -21.81
CA GLU A 323 0.28 -8.04 -22.36
C GLU A 323 0.33 -8.80 -23.69
N GLY A 324 -0.28 -9.98 -23.74
CA GLY A 324 -0.40 -10.79 -24.96
C GLY A 324 0.74 -11.79 -25.20
N LEU A 325 1.69 -11.91 -24.27
CA LEU A 325 2.67 -12.99 -24.27
C LEU A 325 2.15 -14.17 -23.42
N SER A 326 2.75 -15.34 -23.60
CA SER A 326 2.36 -16.54 -22.85
C SER A 326 2.94 -16.61 -21.46
N ALA A 327 3.95 -15.79 -21.13
CA ALA A 327 4.59 -15.79 -19.83
C ALA A 327 3.58 -15.40 -18.73
N THR A 328 3.53 -16.18 -17.65
CA THR A 328 2.68 -15.93 -16.49
C THR A 328 3.45 -16.09 -15.21
N TYR A 329 3.10 -15.26 -14.23
CA TYR A 329 3.62 -15.31 -12.87
C TYR A 329 2.50 -15.64 -11.88
N ASP A 330 2.52 -16.86 -11.37
CA ASP A 330 1.52 -17.39 -10.44
C ASP A 330 1.95 -17.21 -8.97
N GLY A 331 3.18 -16.75 -8.73
CA GLY A 331 3.76 -16.56 -7.40
C GLY A 331 3.20 -15.35 -6.63
N SER A 332 3.55 -15.29 -5.34
CA SER A 332 3.26 -14.14 -4.47
C SER A 332 4.31 -13.03 -4.64
N PRO A 333 4.06 -11.79 -4.17
CA PRO A 333 5.10 -10.76 -4.16
C PRO A 333 6.38 -11.18 -3.43
N SER A 334 6.28 -11.99 -2.36
CA SER A 334 7.46 -12.53 -1.67
C SER A 334 8.26 -13.52 -2.51
N ASP A 335 7.62 -14.29 -3.38
CA ASP A 335 8.33 -15.23 -4.25
C ASP A 335 9.05 -14.50 -5.40
N LEU A 336 8.62 -13.27 -5.71
CA LEU A 336 9.19 -12.43 -6.76
C LEU A 336 10.53 -11.84 -6.33
N ASN A 337 10.61 -11.38 -5.08
CA ASN A 337 11.87 -10.93 -4.48
C ASN A 337 12.91 -12.05 -4.45
N ARG A 338 12.48 -13.30 -4.29
CA ARG A 338 13.36 -14.46 -4.31
C ARG A 338 13.86 -14.83 -5.71
N LEU A 339 13.21 -14.34 -6.76
CA LEU A 339 13.73 -14.44 -8.13
C LEU A 339 14.93 -13.49 -8.38
N LYS A 340 15.21 -12.55 -7.45
CA LYS A 340 16.41 -11.70 -7.51
C LYS A 340 17.68 -12.40 -7.01
N GLU A 341 17.53 -13.44 -6.19
CA GLU A 341 18.64 -14.17 -5.55
C GLU A 341 19.29 -15.20 -6.49
#